data_AF-A0A1S0TZ96-F1
#
_entry.id   AF-A0A1S0TZ96-F1
#
_cell.length_a   1.000
_cell.length_b   1.000
_cell.length_c   1.000
_cell.angle_alpha   90.00
_cell.angle_beta   90.00
_cell.angle_gamma   90.00
#
_symmetry.space_group_name_H-M   'P 1'
#
loop_
_entity.id
_entity.type
_entity.pdbx_description
1 polymer ?
#
loop_
_entity_poly.entity_id
_entity_poly.type
_entity_poly.pdbx_seq_one_letter_code
_entity_poly.pdbx_strand_id
1 'polypeptide(L)'
;MGFQFNHTISADDPTNRALINRAQYTCSIQSFIPYFDGSQLVKHALLHAYEEVSESKDPQERLRDGVARFIGDFFFTCSLIEFADILADNIYGSVYMYYFTKRSSANPWPKWMGVMHGYEIEYVFGQPFRHSHLYAQSQLDSEKRFSEAIMKYWATFAAEGVPRPQWPKYNKVTRKAFVLNDEITGTSHQIDVDVHGKSCSLLSEAQAVISHKCNTKGDAYKLLRNGVSPRTIGISFVQFCILIKIISRCLVLF
;
A
#
# COMPACT_ATOMS: atom_id res chain seq x y z
N MET A 1 -15.90 -19.77 5.28
CA MET A 1 -16.39 -18.60 4.52
C MET A 1 -15.80 -17.35 5.15
N GLY A 2 -14.82 -16.70 4.51
CA GLY A 2 -14.14 -15.49 4.99
C GLY A 2 -14.83 -14.22 4.49
N PHE A 3 -14.07 -13.16 4.25
CA PHE A 3 -14.51 -11.84 3.77
C PHE A 3 -15.67 -11.92 2.74
N GLN A 4 -16.89 -11.67 3.20
CA GLN A 4 -18.08 -11.62 2.37
C GLN A 4 -18.52 -10.16 2.20
N PHE A 5 -18.98 -9.84 1.00
CA PHE A 5 -19.56 -8.55 0.67
C PHE A 5 -20.79 -8.76 -0.20
N ASN A 6 -21.91 -8.21 0.25
CA ASN A 6 -23.15 -8.16 -0.50
C ASN A 6 -23.35 -6.75 -1.07
N HIS A 7 -23.24 -6.63 -2.39
CA HIS A 7 -23.37 -5.37 -3.12
C HIS A 7 -24.82 -4.91 -3.31
N THR A 8 -25.82 -5.74 -2.97
CA THR A 8 -27.25 -5.39 -3.13
C THR A 8 -27.83 -4.66 -1.93
N ILE A 9 -27.05 -4.49 -0.86
CA ILE A 9 -27.45 -3.82 0.39
C ILE A 9 -26.48 -2.68 0.68
N SER A 10 -26.76 -1.89 1.73
CA SER A 10 -25.87 -0.83 2.16
C SER A 10 -24.47 -1.37 2.44
N ALA A 11 -23.44 -0.64 2.00
CA ALA A 11 -22.05 -1.00 2.27
C ALA A 11 -21.75 -1.01 3.79
N ASP A 12 -22.41 -0.14 4.55
CA ASP A 12 -22.28 -0.07 6.01
C ASP A 12 -23.26 -1.01 6.76
N ASP A 13 -23.99 -1.88 6.05
CA ASP A 13 -24.86 -2.87 6.68
C ASP A 13 -24.05 -3.81 7.60
N PRO A 14 -24.58 -4.23 8.77
CA PRO A 14 -23.90 -5.15 9.68
C PRO A 14 -23.40 -6.44 9.02
N THR A 15 -24.10 -6.93 7.99
CA THR A 15 -23.70 -8.13 7.23
C THR A 15 -22.47 -7.92 6.36
N ASN A 16 -22.16 -6.66 5.98
CA ASN A 16 -20.99 -6.26 5.20
C ASN A 16 -19.76 -5.93 6.06
N ARG A 17 -19.80 -6.16 7.37
CA ARG A 17 -18.64 -5.96 8.27
C ARG A 17 -17.50 -6.95 8.04
N ALA A 18 -17.76 -8.06 7.33
CA ALA A 18 -16.77 -9.08 7.00
C ALA A 18 -15.98 -9.60 8.22
N LEU A 19 -16.64 -9.73 9.37
CA LEU A 19 -16.02 -10.21 10.61
C LEU A 19 -15.53 -11.64 10.45
N ILE A 20 -14.36 -11.95 11.02
CA ILE A 20 -13.79 -13.29 10.99
C ILE A 20 -13.48 -13.81 12.39
N ASN A 21 -13.48 -15.13 12.53
CA ASN A 21 -13.07 -15.86 13.73
C ASN A 21 -11.61 -16.35 13.60
N ARG A 22 -11.07 -16.90 14.69
CA ARG A 22 -9.67 -17.37 14.73
C ARG A 22 -9.35 -18.44 13.70
N ALA A 23 -10.28 -19.33 13.37
CA ALA A 23 -10.08 -20.37 12.37
C ALA A 23 -9.97 -19.78 10.96
N GLN A 24 -10.84 -18.82 10.61
CA GLN A 24 -10.79 -18.09 9.35
C GLN A 24 -9.50 -17.26 9.25
N TYR A 25 -9.11 -16.53 10.30
CA TYR A 25 -7.84 -15.79 10.37
C TYR A 25 -6.64 -16.70 10.09
N THR A 26 -6.58 -17.83 10.79
CA THR A 26 -5.48 -18.80 10.64
C THR A 26 -5.43 -19.38 9.25
N CYS A 27 -6.59 -19.69 8.65
CA CYS A 27 -6.69 -20.19 7.29
C CYS A 27 -6.25 -19.15 6.24
N SER A 28 -6.60 -17.88 6.44
CA SER A 28 -6.18 -16.77 5.58
C SER A 28 -4.65 -16.68 5.53
N ILE A 29 -3.98 -16.61 6.69
CA ILE A 29 -2.50 -16.55 6.73
C ILE A 29 -1.88 -17.86 6.22
N GLN A 30 -2.45 -19.03 6.57
CA GLN A 30 -1.98 -20.34 6.11
C GLN A 30 -1.91 -20.44 4.59
N SER A 31 -2.83 -19.78 3.88
CA SER A 31 -2.89 -19.79 2.41
C SER A 31 -1.65 -19.17 1.75
N PHE A 32 -0.90 -18.34 2.48
CA PHE A 32 0.32 -17.69 1.99
C PHE A 32 1.61 -18.39 2.41
N ILE A 33 1.55 -19.35 3.32
CA ILE A 33 2.74 -20.08 3.80
C ILE A 33 3.48 -20.87 2.70
N PRO A 34 2.82 -21.34 1.61
CA PRO A 34 3.56 -21.89 0.46
C PRO A 34 4.55 -20.92 -0.19
N TYR A 35 4.33 -19.59 -0.11
CA TYR A 35 5.32 -18.59 -0.57
C TYR A 35 6.55 -18.52 0.34
N PHE A 36 6.53 -19.18 1.50
CA PHE A 36 7.60 -19.23 2.49
C PHE A 36 8.06 -20.67 2.77
N ASP A 37 8.11 -21.52 1.73
CA ASP A 37 8.52 -22.93 1.80
C ASP A 37 7.77 -23.77 2.85
N GLY A 38 6.51 -23.46 3.13
CA GLY A 38 5.76 -24.22 4.13
C GLY A 38 6.18 -23.94 5.58
N SER A 39 7.00 -22.91 5.84
CA SER A 39 7.64 -22.68 7.14
C SER A 39 6.65 -22.44 8.27
N GLN A 40 6.64 -23.35 9.26
CA GLN A 40 5.82 -23.18 10.47
C GLN A 40 6.31 -22.01 11.32
N LEU A 41 7.61 -21.73 11.35
CA LEU A 41 8.16 -20.57 12.06
C LEU A 41 7.57 -19.27 11.51
N VAL A 42 7.61 -19.10 10.18
CA VAL A 42 7.04 -17.93 9.50
C VAL A 42 5.54 -17.83 9.76
N LYS A 43 4.82 -18.95 9.68
CA LYS A 43 3.38 -18.98 10.00
C LYS A 43 3.09 -18.43 11.39
N HIS A 44 3.78 -18.91 12.43
CA HIS A 44 3.53 -18.44 13.81
C HIS A 44 3.89 -16.96 13.96
N ALA A 45 4.97 -16.50 13.35
CA ALA A 45 5.37 -15.10 13.39
C ALA A 45 4.33 -14.19 12.73
N LEU A 46 3.83 -14.54 11.54
CA LEU A 46 2.81 -13.78 10.83
C LEU A 46 1.48 -13.75 11.58
N LEU A 47 1.04 -14.89 12.13
CA LEU A 47 -0.20 -14.96 12.92
C LEU A 47 -0.16 -14.07 14.17
N HIS A 48 1.00 -13.95 14.81
CA HIS A 48 1.13 -13.11 16.00
C HIS A 48 1.28 -11.63 15.63
N ALA A 49 2.14 -11.32 14.65
CA ALA A 49 2.44 -9.94 14.28
C ALA A 49 1.21 -9.20 13.75
N TYR A 50 0.41 -9.84 12.89
CA TYR A 50 -0.73 -9.19 12.25
C TYR A 50 -2.01 -9.23 13.08
N GLU A 51 -2.07 -9.96 14.18
CA GLU A 51 -3.25 -9.93 15.07
C GLU A 51 -3.34 -8.61 15.86
N GLU A 52 -2.19 -7.99 16.14
CA GLU A 52 -2.06 -6.82 17.03
C GLU A 52 -1.95 -5.47 16.28
N VAL A 53 -2.12 -5.47 14.95
CA VAL A 53 -1.94 -4.24 14.13
C VAL A 53 -3.14 -3.30 14.15
N SER A 54 -4.31 -3.77 14.60
CA SER A 54 -5.54 -2.97 14.66
C SER A 54 -5.83 -2.56 16.10
N GLU A 55 -6.15 -1.28 16.29
CA GLU A 55 -6.54 -0.71 17.57
C GLU A 55 -8.01 -1.04 17.96
N SER A 56 -8.73 -1.83 17.14
CA SER A 56 -10.12 -2.17 17.44
C SER A 56 -10.24 -2.97 18.74
N LYS A 57 -11.23 -2.60 19.54
CA LYS A 57 -11.60 -3.32 20.77
C LYS A 57 -12.34 -4.62 20.47
N ASP A 58 -12.93 -4.76 19.27
CA ASP A 58 -13.61 -5.98 18.83
C ASP A 58 -12.58 -7.01 18.32
N PRO A 59 -12.47 -8.20 18.96
CA PRO A 59 -11.53 -9.22 18.54
C PRO A 59 -11.71 -9.67 17.08
N GLN A 60 -12.95 -9.70 16.57
CA GLN A 60 -13.21 -10.15 15.20
C GLN A 60 -12.77 -9.10 14.18
N GLU A 61 -12.87 -7.82 14.53
CA GLU A 61 -12.34 -6.73 13.72
C GLU A 61 -10.83 -6.75 13.68
N ARG A 62 -10.15 -6.95 14.82
CA ARG A 62 -8.68 -7.06 14.84
C ARG A 62 -8.18 -8.16 13.92
N LEU A 63 -8.81 -9.33 13.95
CA LEU A 63 -8.45 -10.44 13.05
C LEU A 63 -8.67 -10.08 11.58
N ARG A 64 -9.81 -9.46 11.25
CA ARG A 64 -10.15 -9.02 9.89
C ARG A 64 -9.13 -8.00 9.37
N ASP A 65 -8.87 -6.97 10.15
CA ASP A 65 -7.97 -5.87 9.82
C ASP A 65 -6.52 -6.37 9.75
N GLY A 66 -6.15 -7.34 10.58
CA GLY A 66 -4.88 -8.02 10.54
C GLY A 66 -4.60 -8.71 9.22
N VAL A 67 -5.57 -9.46 8.70
CA VAL A 67 -5.44 -10.08 7.37
C VAL A 67 -5.41 -9.02 6.27
N ALA A 68 -6.22 -7.98 6.35
CA ALA A 68 -6.20 -6.88 5.38
C ALA A 68 -4.83 -6.18 5.35
N ARG A 69 -4.24 -5.91 6.53
CA ARG A 69 -2.90 -5.33 6.67
C ARG A 69 -1.84 -6.25 6.08
N PHE A 70 -1.87 -7.54 6.41
CA PHE A 70 -0.93 -8.53 5.85
C PHE A 70 -0.97 -8.59 4.33
N ILE A 71 -2.17 -8.66 3.74
CA ILE A 71 -2.32 -8.70 2.28
C ILE A 71 -1.80 -7.40 1.65
N GLY A 72 -2.09 -6.24 2.25
CA GLY A 72 -1.57 -4.96 1.78
C GLY A 72 -0.04 -4.89 1.83
N ASP A 73 0.56 -5.33 2.93
CA ASP A 73 2.01 -5.30 3.13
C ASP A 73 2.73 -6.28 2.21
N PHE A 74 2.19 -7.49 2.04
CA PHE A 74 2.78 -8.54 1.22
C PHE A 74 2.74 -8.23 -0.28
N PHE A 75 1.64 -7.70 -0.80
CA PHE A 75 1.52 -7.42 -2.25
C PHE A 75 1.99 -6.04 -2.66
N PHE A 76 2.02 -5.07 -1.74
CA PHE A 76 2.17 -3.67 -2.11
C PHE A 76 3.22 -2.95 -1.28
N THR A 77 2.96 -2.73 0.00
CA THR A 77 3.72 -1.76 0.80
C THR A 77 5.19 -2.12 0.87
N CYS A 78 5.52 -3.38 1.14
CA CYS A 78 6.91 -3.77 1.39
C CYS A 78 7.74 -3.84 0.12
N SER A 79 7.16 -4.32 -1.00
CA SER A 79 7.81 -4.28 -2.30
C SER A 79 8.04 -2.84 -2.79
N LEU A 80 7.10 -1.92 -2.49
CA LEU A 80 7.27 -0.50 -2.79
C LEU A 80 8.43 0.11 -1.99
N ILE A 81 8.53 -0.20 -0.70
CA ILE A 81 9.63 0.28 0.16
C ILE A 81 10.97 -0.27 -0.32
N GLU A 82 11.04 -1.55 -0.66
CA GLU A 82 12.26 -2.15 -1.23
C GLU A 82 12.67 -1.46 -2.54
N PHE A 83 11.71 -1.22 -3.42
CA PHE A 83 11.95 -0.50 -4.67
C PHE A 83 12.42 0.94 -4.41
N ALA A 84 11.81 1.65 -3.45
CA ALA A 84 12.20 3.01 -3.07
C ALA A 84 13.60 3.06 -2.48
N ASP A 85 13.98 2.09 -1.64
CA ASP A 85 15.33 1.95 -1.09
C ASP A 85 16.35 1.74 -2.21
N ILE A 86 16.07 0.83 -3.16
CA ILE A 86 16.95 0.60 -4.31
C ILE A 86 17.10 1.88 -5.13
N LEU A 87 16.01 2.59 -5.42
CA LEU A 87 16.09 3.86 -6.16
C LEU A 87 16.93 4.89 -5.40
N ALA A 88 16.68 5.08 -4.11
CA ALA A 88 17.38 6.06 -3.29
C ALA A 88 18.91 5.85 -3.28
N ASP A 89 19.36 4.59 -3.35
CA ASP A 89 20.78 4.25 -3.37
C ASP A 89 21.41 4.32 -4.78
N ASN A 90 20.61 4.21 -5.85
CA ASN A 90 21.13 3.97 -7.20
C ASN A 90 20.87 5.10 -8.22
N ILE A 91 19.98 6.06 -7.94
CA ILE A 91 19.70 7.16 -8.86
C ILE A 91 20.36 8.46 -8.41
N TYR A 92 20.78 9.28 -9.39
CA TYR A 92 21.25 10.65 -9.14
C TYR A 92 20.10 11.64 -8.83
N GLY A 93 18.85 11.21 -8.99
CA GLY A 93 17.65 12.00 -8.73
C GLY A 93 17.21 11.99 -7.26
N SER A 94 16.28 12.89 -6.91
CA SER A 94 15.61 12.82 -5.60
C SER A 94 14.38 11.92 -5.70
N VAL A 95 14.23 11.04 -4.71
CA VAL A 95 13.05 10.18 -4.55
C VAL A 95 12.10 10.84 -3.54
N TYR A 96 10.80 10.75 -3.79
CA TYR A 96 9.77 11.24 -2.88
C TYR A 96 8.73 10.15 -2.63
N MET A 97 8.41 9.93 -1.36
CA MET A 97 7.41 8.95 -0.90
C MET A 97 6.22 9.70 -0.30
N TYR A 98 5.00 9.18 -0.51
CA TYR A 98 3.81 9.61 0.23
C TYR A 98 3.13 8.46 0.94
N TYR A 99 2.33 8.79 1.94
CA TYR A 99 1.37 7.90 2.58
C TYR A 99 -0.03 8.50 2.47
N PHE A 100 -0.90 7.87 1.67
CA PHE A 100 -2.24 8.39 1.38
C PHE A 100 -3.25 7.88 2.40
N THR A 101 -3.86 8.80 3.15
CA THR A 101 -4.77 8.45 4.27
C THR A 101 -6.11 9.18 4.22
N LYS A 102 -6.41 9.86 3.10
CA LYS A 102 -7.74 10.45 2.87
C LYS A 102 -8.72 9.39 2.36
N ARG A 103 -9.86 9.27 3.03
CA ARG A 103 -10.99 8.48 2.51
C ARG A 103 -11.97 9.38 1.77
N SER A 104 -12.28 9.01 0.53
CA SER A 104 -13.26 9.72 -0.31
C SER A 104 -14.69 9.58 0.22
N SER A 105 -15.44 10.67 0.16
CA SER A 105 -16.89 10.69 0.38
C SER A 105 -17.68 9.99 -0.72
N ALA A 106 -17.07 9.82 -1.90
CA ALA A 106 -17.61 9.03 -3.00
C ALA A 106 -17.27 7.53 -2.89
N ASN A 107 -16.52 7.10 -1.85
CA ASN A 107 -16.12 5.72 -1.68
C ASN A 107 -17.35 4.84 -1.34
N PRO A 108 -17.77 3.92 -2.23
CA PRO A 108 -18.99 3.12 -2.05
C PRO A 108 -18.78 1.91 -1.14
N TRP A 109 -17.55 1.63 -0.69
CA TRP A 109 -17.22 0.45 0.09
C TRP A 109 -17.51 0.65 1.58
N PRO A 110 -17.64 -0.42 2.37
CA PRO A 110 -17.84 -0.31 3.80
C PRO A 110 -16.79 0.59 4.47
N LYS A 111 -17.18 1.39 5.47
CA LYS A 111 -16.25 2.28 6.20
C LYS A 111 -15.07 1.53 6.82
N TRP A 112 -15.27 0.29 7.27
CA TRP A 112 -14.21 -0.50 7.89
C TRP A 112 -13.04 -0.79 6.94
N MET A 113 -13.26 -0.76 5.62
CA MET A 113 -12.20 -0.97 4.62
C MET A 113 -11.22 0.21 4.53
N GLY A 114 -11.52 1.34 5.20
CA GLY A 114 -10.59 2.46 5.31
C GLY A 114 -10.25 3.09 3.96
N VAL A 115 -8.97 3.36 3.72
CA VAL A 115 -8.50 3.93 2.46
C VAL A 115 -8.06 2.78 1.56
N MET A 116 -8.83 2.54 0.50
CA MET A 116 -8.58 1.40 -0.38
C MET A 116 -7.61 1.75 -1.50
N HIS A 117 -6.95 0.72 -2.00
CA HIS A 117 -6.08 0.79 -3.16
C HIS A 117 -6.77 1.44 -4.37
N GLY A 118 -6.09 2.40 -5.01
CA GLY A 118 -6.53 3.10 -6.22
C GLY A 118 -7.46 4.30 -5.98
N TYR A 119 -7.88 4.57 -4.74
CA TYR A 119 -8.75 5.72 -4.42
C TYR A 119 -8.01 7.06 -4.34
N GLU A 120 -6.70 7.07 -4.50
CA GLU A 120 -5.92 8.30 -4.72
C GLU A 120 -6.06 8.81 -6.16
N ILE A 121 -6.30 7.90 -7.13
CA ILE A 121 -6.36 8.19 -8.57
C ILE A 121 -7.43 9.24 -8.88
N GLU A 122 -8.58 9.17 -8.22
CA GLU A 122 -9.67 10.14 -8.43
C GLU A 122 -9.25 11.58 -8.12
N TYR A 123 -8.36 11.79 -7.14
CA TYR A 123 -7.85 13.12 -6.80
C TYR A 123 -6.76 13.59 -7.75
N VAL A 124 -5.90 12.67 -8.22
CA VAL A 124 -4.85 12.95 -9.21
C VAL A 124 -5.44 13.40 -10.54
N PHE A 125 -6.61 12.87 -10.93
CA PHE A 125 -7.25 13.18 -12.21
C PHE A 125 -8.43 14.17 -12.13
N GLY A 126 -8.64 14.82 -10.97
CA GLY A 126 -9.65 15.86 -10.84
C GLY A 126 -11.10 15.35 -10.87
N GLN A 127 -11.35 14.12 -10.45
CA GLN A 127 -12.70 13.54 -10.42
C GLN A 127 -13.71 14.37 -9.59
N PRO A 128 -13.36 14.98 -8.44
CA PRO A 128 -14.29 15.87 -7.72
C PRO A 128 -14.80 17.06 -8.53
N PHE A 129 -14.06 17.48 -9.56
CA PHE A 129 -14.48 18.54 -10.49
C PHE A 129 -15.35 17.99 -11.62
N ARG A 130 -14.97 16.85 -12.21
CA ARG A 130 -15.63 16.26 -13.38
C ARG A 130 -16.92 15.51 -13.05
N HIS A 131 -16.98 14.89 -11.88
CA HIS A 131 -18.07 14.02 -11.43
C HIS A 131 -18.52 14.38 -10.02
N SER A 132 -18.78 15.67 -9.78
CA SER A 132 -19.15 16.21 -8.47
C SER A 132 -20.40 15.58 -7.83
N HIS A 133 -21.29 15.01 -8.65
CA HIS A 133 -22.51 14.34 -8.20
C HIS A 133 -22.25 13.01 -7.47
N LEU A 134 -21.06 12.41 -7.62
CA LEU A 134 -20.67 11.18 -6.91
C LEU A 134 -20.27 11.45 -5.46
N TYR A 135 -19.95 12.69 -5.11
CA TYR A 135 -19.44 13.07 -3.79
C TYR A 135 -20.57 13.59 -2.90
N ALA A 136 -20.39 13.44 -1.59
CA ALA A 136 -21.32 14.02 -0.61
C ALA A 136 -21.31 15.54 -0.73
N GLN A 137 -22.48 16.16 -0.96
CA GLN A 137 -22.56 17.60 -1.20
C GLN A 137 -22.01 18.45 -0.05
N SER A 138 -22.13 17.96 1.20
CA SER A 138 -21.57 18.60 2.38
C SER A 138 -20.03 18.57 2.45
N GLN A 139 -19.37 17.71 1.66
CA GLN A 139 -17.91 17.54 1.63
C GLN A 139 -17.30 17.90 0.28
N LEU A 140 -18.10 18.16 -0.77
CA LEU A 140 -17.62 18.38 -2.13
C LEU A 140 -16.53 19.46 -2.23
N ASP A 141 -16.66 20.56 -1.47
CA ASP A 141 -15.67 21.63 -1.48
C ASP A 141 -14.33 21.20 -0.88
N SER A 142 -14.32 20.37 0.18
CA SER A 142 -13.07 19.83 0.72
C SER A 142 -12.45 18.81 -0.24
N GLU A 143 -13.26 18.00 -0.92
CA GLU A 143 -12.78 17.06 -1.95
C GLU A 143 -12.12 17.76 -3.13
N LYS A 144 -12.72 18.86 -3.61
CA LYS A 144 -12.15 19.70 -4.67
C LYS A 144 -10.84 20.35 -4.25
N ARG A 145 -10.79 20.97 -3.06
CA ARG A 145 -9.56 21.58 -2.54
C ARG A 145 -8.43 20.57 -2.38
N PHE A 146 -8.75 19.37 -1.89
CA PHE A 146 -7.78 18.30 -1.78
C PHE A 146 -7.29 17.84 -3.15
N SER A 147 -8.19 17.60 -4.11
CA SER A 147 -7.82 17.24 -5.49
C SER A 147 -6.96 18.31 -6.16
N GLU A 148 -7.28 19.60 -5.97
CA GLU A 148 -6.48 20.71 -6.49
C GLU A 148 -5.05 20.70 -5.90
N ALA A 149 -4.91 20.47 -4.60
CA ALA A 149 -3.60 20.35 -3.95
C ALA A 149 -2.79 19.17 -4.51
N ILE A 150 -3.41 18.00 -4.67
CA ILE A 150 -2.79 16.81 -5.26
C ILE A 150 -2.35 17.08 -6.70
N MET A 151 -3.25 17.56 -7.56
CA MET A 151 -2.91 17.89 -8.96
C MET A 151 -1.75 18.89 -9.02
N LYS A 152 -1.73 19.89 -8.13
CA LYS A 152 -0.62 20.85 -8.04
C LYS A 152 0.70 20.16 -7.67
N TYR A 153 0.73 19.30 -6.66
CA TYR A 153 1.96 18.60 -6.27
C TYR A 153 2.51 17.72 -7.40
N TRP A 154 1.64 17.02 -8.12
CA TRP A 154 2.05 16.21 -9.28
C TRP A 154 2.55 17.07 -10.44
N ALA A 155 1.86 18.18 -10.74
CA ALA A 155 2.27 19.12 -11.78
C ALA A 155 3.61 19.81 -11.45
N THR A 156 3.79 20.28 -10.21
CA THR A 156 5.05 20.86 -9.74
C THR A 156 6.17 19.83 -9.75
N PHE A 157 5.91 18.58 -9.35
CA PHE A 157 6.91 17.53 -9.46
C PHE A 157 7.32 17.26 -10.93
N ALA A 158 6.35 17.20 -11.84
CA ALA A 158 6.61 17.01 -13.26
C ALA A 158 7.46 18.15 -13.86
N ALA A 159 7.20 19.39 -13.46
CA ALA A 159 7.90 20.58 -13.95
C ALA A 159 9.28 20.77 -13.30
N GLU A 160 9.36 20.65 -11.97
CA GLU A 160 10.51 21.10 -11.18
C GLU A 160 11.31 19.92 -10.61
N GLY A 161 10.68 18.76 -10.39
CA GLY A 161 11.28 17.60 -9.72
C GLY A 161 11.16 17.63 -8.20
N VAL A 162 10.40 18.57 -7.65
CA VAL A 162 10.11 18.70 -6.22
C VAL A 162 8.61 18.92 -6.08
N PRO A 163 7.84 18.06 -5.38
CA PRO A 163 6.38 18.22 -5.34
C PRO A 163 5.96 19.47 -4.54
N ARG A 164 6.67 19.72 -3.43
CA ARG A 164 6.53 20.92 -2.59
C ARG A 164 7.79 21.09 -1.70
N PRO A 165 8.14 22.31 -1.25
CA PRO A 165 9.31 22.53 -0.40
C PRO A 165 9.34 21.75 0.92
N GLN A 166 8.18 21.55 1.57
CA GLN A 166 8.06 20.79 2.82
C GLN A 166 8.08 19.26 2.62
N TRP A 167 8.09 18.77 1.39
CA TRP A 167 8.09 17.34 1.11
C TRP A 167 9.53 16.79 1.25
N PRO A 168 9.83 15.96 2.26
CA PRO A 168 11.18 15.48 2.49
C PRO A 168 11.62 14.55 1.36
N LYS A 169 12.90 14.63 1.01
CA LYS A 169 13.52 13.64 0.13
C LYS A 169 13.56 12.29 0.85
N TYR A 170 13.09 11.26 0.18
CA TYR A 170 13.18 9.90 0.65
C TYR A 170 14.64 9.44 0.67
N ASN A 171 14.99 8.66 1.68
CA ASN A 171 16.23 7.91 1.77
C ASN A 171 16.00 6.66 2.60
N LYS A 172 16.81 5.64 2.37
CA LYS A 172 16.73 4.34 3.03
C LYS A 172 16.92 4.36 4.55
N VAL A 173 17.61 5.38 5.08
CA VAL A 173 17.91 5.48 6.52
C VAL A 173 16.69 5.95 7.32
N THR A 174 16.03 6.99 6.85
CA THR A 174 14.91 7.63 7.58
C THR A 174 13.55 7.29 7.02
N ARG A 175 13.47 6.84 5.76
CA ARG A 175 12.23 6.42 5.07
C ARG A 175 11.04 7.35 5.32
N LYS A 176 11.28 8.66 5.23
CA LYS A 176 10.25 9.69 5.44
C LYS A 176 9.24 9.67 4.29
N ALA A 177 7.96 9.69 4.63
CA ALA A 177 6.85 9.80 3.69
C ALA A 177 6.00 11.02 4.04
N PHE A 178 5.59 11.79 3.03
CA PHE A 178 4.65 12.89 3.21
C PHE A 178 3.23 12.34 3.29
N VAL A 179 2.48 12.65 4.36
CA VAL A 179 1.12 12.14 4.52
C VAL A 179 0.15 12.98 3.72
N LEU A 180 -0.61 12.34 2.84
CA LEU A 180 -1.66 12.96 2.04
C LEU A 180 -3.02 12.69 2.70
N ASN A 181 -3.40 13.62 3.58
CA ASN A 181 -4.67 13.66 4.30
C ASN A 181 -5.32 15.04 4.18
N ASP A 182 -6.48 15.26 4.81
CA ASP A 182 -7.20 16.54 4.71
C ASP A 182 -6.36 17.76 5.16
N GLU A 183 -5.32 17.56 5.99
CA GLU A 183 -4.46 18.65 6.47
C GLU A 183 -3.63 19.32 5.37
N ILE A 184 -3.38 18.65 4.24
CA ILE A 184 -2.57 19.24 3.16
C ILE A 184 -3.23 20.48 2.54
N THR A 185 -4.53 20.66 2.76
CA THR A 185 -5.30 21.84 2.33
C THR A 185 -5.18 23.01 3.30
N GLY A 186 -4.64 22.78 4.50
CA GLY A 186 -4.39 23.79 5.53
C GLY A 186 -2.95 24.29 5.57
N THR A 187 -2.51 24.70 6.76
CA THR A 187 -1.15 25.18 7.02
C THR A 187 -0.24 24.10 7.62
N SER A 188 -0.82 23.05 8.21
CA SER A 188 -0.08 21.91 8.76
C SER A 188 0.24 20.89 7.67
N HIS A 189 1.18 20.01 7.98
CA HIS A 189 1.48 18.82 7.21
C HIS A 189 2.04 17.77 8.16
N GLN A 190 1.85 16.51 7.80
CA GLN A 190 2.37 15.39 8.57
C GLN A 190 3.42 14.64 7.75
N ILE A 191 4.49 14.25 8.43
CA ILE A 191 5.54 13.38 7.89
C ILE A 191 5.52 12.11 8.71
N ASP A 192 5.31 10.98 8.06
CA ASP A 192 5.46 9.67 8.68
C ASP A 192 6.88 9.14 8.46
N VAL A 193 7.36 8.33 9.40
CA VAL A 193 8.71 7.80 9.42
C VAL A 193 8.62 6.27 9.43
N ASP A 194 9.23 5.64 8.43
CA ASP A 194 9.31 4.17 8.32
C ASP A 194 7.92 3.51 8.31
N VAL A 195 7.08 3.96 7.37
CA VAL A 195 5.72 3.45 7.15
C VAL A 195 5.75 1.92 7.08
N HIS A 196 5.08 1.27 8.05
CA HIS A 196 5.01 -0.19 8.18
C HIS A 196 6.37 -0.91 8.30
N GLY A 197 7.44 -0.22 8.72
CA GLY A 197 8.79 -0.79 8.75
C GLY A 197 8.91 -2.09 9.54
N LYS A 198 8.21 -2.23 10.66
CA LYS A 198 8.16 -3.49 11.44
C LYS A 198 7.58 -4.66 10.65
N SER A 199 6.45 -4.45 9.97
CA SER A 199 5.82 -5.47 9.11
C SER A 199 6.72 -5.85 7.94
N CYS A 200 7.36 -4.86 7.32
CA CYS A 200 8.23 -5.10 6.18
C CYS A 200 9.56 -5.76 6.55
N SER A 201 10.13 -5.46 7.72
CA SER A 201 11.29 -6.21 8.26
C SER A 201 10.92 -7.67 8.46
N LEU A 202 9.77 -7.94 9.11
CA LEU A 202 9.29 -9.30 9.34
C LEU A 202 9.10 -10.08 8.02
N LEU A 203 8.50 -9.45 7.00
CA LEU A 203 8.30 -10.08 5.70
C LEU A 203 9.62 -10.34 4.96
N SER A 204 10.57 -9.41 5.03
CA SER A 204 11.91 -9.59 4.45
C SER A 204 12.68 -10.73 5.13
N GLU A 205 12.64 -10.79 6.47
CA GLU A 205 13.22 -11.90 7.24
C GLU A 205 12.55 -13.24 6.91
N ALA A 206 11.23 -13.25 6.78
CA ALA A 206 10.48 -14.44 6.38
C ALA A 206 10.88 -14.94 4.98
N GLN A 207 11.12 -14.04 4.02
CA GLN A 207 11.63 -14.38 2.70
C GLN A 207 13.08 -14.87 2.76
N ALA A 208 13.91 -14.34 3.66
CA ALA A 208 15.29 -14.79 3.83
C ALA A 208 15.39 -16.26 4.32
N VAL A 209 14.38 -16.76 5.05
CA VAL A 209 14.33 -18.19 5.44
C VAL A 209 14.36 -19.12 4.21
N ILE A 210 13.81 -18.67 3.08
CA ILE A 210 13.84 -19.39 1.79
C ILE A 210 15.26 -19.34 1.19
N SER A 211 15.89 -18.16 1.19
CA SER A 211 17.21 -17.97 0.56
C SER A 211 18.32 -18.73 1.28
N HIS A 212 18.23 -18.88 2.62
CA HIS A 212 19.17 -19.69 3.40
C HIS A 212 19.07 -21.19 3.09
N LYS A 213 17.91 -21.71 2.68
CA LYS A 213 17.79 -23.12 2.24
C LYS A 213 18.43 -23.36 0.88
N CYS A 214 18.32 -22.40 -0.06
CA CYS A 214 18.97 -22.48 -1.36
C CYS A 214 20.52 -22.43 -1.31
N ASN A 215 21.12 -21.99 -0.20
CA ASN A 215 22.57 -22.00 -0.02
C ASN A 215 23.14 -23.37 0.44
N THR A 216 22.30 -24.41 0.61
CA THR A 216 22.77 -25.74 1.04
C THR A 216 22.89 -26.79 -0.05
N LYS A 217 22.72 -26.45 -1.34
CA LYS A 217 23.20 -27.24 -2.48
C LYS A 217 23.16 -26.37 -3.73
N GLY A 218 24.30 -26.25 -4.40
CA GLY A 218 24.49 -25.36 -5.54
C GLY A 218 23.46 -25.57 -6.65
N ASP A 219 22.57 -24.61 -6.83
CA ASP A 219 21.81 -24.41 -8.08
C ASP A 219 21.16 -23.00 -8.14
N ALA A 220 21.77 -21.98 -7.51
CA ALA A 220 21.29 -20.58 -7.60
C ALA A 220 21.44 -19.93 -9.00
N TYR A 221 22.09 -20.61 -9.96
CA TYR A 221 22.25 -20.14 -11.34
C TYR A 221 21.25 -20.74 -12.34
N LYS A 222 20.39 -21.70 -11.93
CA LYS A 222 19.41 -22.34 -12.82
C LYS A 222 18.04 -21.67 -12.84
N LEU A 223 17.64 -20.99 -11.76
CA LEU A 223 16.33 -20.32 -11.70
C LEU A 223 16.24 -19.04 -12.55
N LEU A 224 17.38 -18.42 -12.87
CA LEU A 224 17.43 -17.25 -13.77
C LEU A 224 17.64 -17.61 -15.25
N ARG A 225 17.97 -18.87 -15.57
CA ARG A 225 18.36 -19.28 -16.94
C ARG A 225 17.36 -20.20 -17.64
N ASN A 226 16.53 -20.92 -16.88
CA ASN A 226 15.47 -21.73 -17.48
C ASN A 226 14.19 -20.88 -17.58
N GLY A 227 14.08 -20.22 -18.72
CA GLY A 227 13.02 -19.30 -19.07
C GLY A 227 11.63 -19.81 -18.68
N VAL A 228 11.00 -19.06 -17.78
CA VAL A 228 9.54 -18.98 -17.77
C VAL A 228 9.15 -18.39 -19.13
N SER A 229 8.49 -19.21 -19.94
CA SER A 229 7.88 -18.82 -21.21
C SER A 229 7.12 -17.49 -21.07
N PRO A 230 7.19 -16.57 -22.05
CA PRO A 230 6.56 -15.24 -21.98
C PRO A 230 5.02 -15.23 -21.92
N ARG A 231 4.37 -16.36 -21.67
CA ARG A 231 2.90 -16.51 -21.75
C ARG A 231 2.19 -16.70 -20.41
N THR A 232 2.85 -16.50 -19.26
CA THR A 232 2.17 -16.71 -17.96
C THR A 232 2.57 -15.74 -16.85
N ILE A 233 3.27 -14.66 -17.15
CA ILE A 233 3.38 -13.50 -16.23
C ILE A 233 2.51 -12.39 -16.81
N GLY A 234 1.21 -12.67 -16.83
CA GLY A 234 0.18 -11.65 -16.88
C GLY A 234 -0.39 -11.52 -15.48
N ILE A 235 -0.48 -10.29 -14.99
CA ILE A 235 -1.05 -9.87 -13.70
C ILE A 235 -0.04 -9.87 -12.54
N SER A 236 0.77 -8.81 -12.51
CA SER A 236 0.90 -7.91 -11.35
C SER A 236 1.51 -6.58 -11.84
N PHE A 237 0.76 -5.88 -12.70
CA PHE A 237 0.84 -4.42 -12.72
C PHE A 237 -0.08 -3.96 -11.60
N VAL A 238 0.47 -3.60 -10.45
CA VAL A 238 -0.34 -3.01 -9.38
C VAL A 238 0.30 -1.73 -8.86
N GLN A 239 -0.58 -0.75 -8.70
CA GLN A 239 -0.41 0.67 -8.78
C GLN A 239 -0.03 1.28 -7.42
N PHE A 240 1.23 1.68 -7.27
CA PHE A 240 1.68 2.55 -6.18
C PHE A 240 2.72 3.53 -6.74
N CYS A 241 2.47 4.84 -6.60
CA CYS A 241 3.26 5.86 -7.27
C CYS A 241 4.48 6.27 -6.42
N ILE A 242 5.69 6.08 -6.96
CA ILE A 242 6.87 6.85 -6.54
C ILE A 242 7.08 7.98 -7.53
N LEU A 243 7.29 9.20 -7.02
CA LEU A 243 7.61 10.34 -7.86
C LEU A 243 9.13 10.35 -8.15
N ILE A 244 9.52 10.04 -9.40
CA ILE A 244 10.93 9.99 -9.86
C ILE A 244 11.15 10.97 -11.01
N LYS A 245 12.23 11.78 -10.93
CA LYS A 245 12.72 12.59 -12.06
C LYS A 245 13.90 11.87 -12.72
N ILE A 246 13.65 11.18 -13.83
CA ILE A 246 14.71 10.65 -14.69
C ILE A 246 15.24 11.81 -15.55
N ILE A 247 16.54 12.08 -15.48
CA ILE A 247 17.19 13.11 -16.30
C ILE A 247 16.96 12.73 -17.77
N SER A 248 16.18 13.56 -18.46
CA SER A 248 15.64 13.38 -19.81
C SER A 248 14.34 12.57 -19.93
N ARG A 249 13.22 13.27 -19.76
CA ARG A 249 11.90 13.01 -20.41
C ARG A 249 11.19 11.66 -20.18
N CYS A 250 11.26 11.08 -18.99
CA CYS A 250 10.22 10.14 -18.54
C CYS A 250 9.92 10.38 -17.07
N LEU A 251 8.81 11.07 -16.82
CA LEU A 251 8.12 10.96 -15.55
C LEU A 251 7.48 9.58 -15.55
N VAL A 252 8.05 8.64 -14.81
CA VAL A 252 7.43 7.34 -14.62
C VAL A 252 6.38 7.51 -13.53
N LEU A 253 5.18 7.89 -13.94
CA LEU A 253 3.95 7.73 -13.17
C LEU A 253 3.48 6.29 -13.41
N PHE A 254 3.38 5.48 -12.36
CA PHE A 254 2.70 4.18 -12.39
C PHE A 254 1.44 4.26 -11.54
#